data_AF-A0A358Q6U0-F1
#
_entry.id   AF-A0A358Q6U0-F1
#
_cell.length_a   1.000
_cell.length_b   1.000
_cell.length_c   1.000
_cell.angle_alpha   90.00
_cell.angle_beta   90.00
_cell.angle_gamma   90.00
#
_symmetry.space_group_name_H-M   'P 1'
#
loop_
_entity.id
_entity.type
_entity.pdbx_description
1 polymer ?
#
loop_
_entity_poly.entity_id
_entity_poly.type
_entity_poly.pdbx_seq_one_letter_code
_entity_poly.pdbx_strand_id
1 'polypeptide(L)'
;MGVILILCTPHFSSASNHLRMKMNRANIQSIEGSAQLYRIDVGTYPLSVTDLIESPMGSTRWQGPYLKEMPINPFNSEQGYELNSSGRVKNS
;
A
#
# COMPACT_ATOMS: atom_id res chain seq x y z
N MET A 1 -52.16 -14.62 22.33
CA MET A 1 -50.85 -15.03 22.91
C MET A 1 -49.80 -14.75 21.85
N GLY A 2 -49.02 -13.68 22.02
CA GLY A 2 -48.01 -13.26 21.05
C GLY A 2 -46.61 -13.44 21.62
N VAL A 3 -45.66 -13.81 20.77
CA VAL A 3 -44.23 -13.64 21.06
C VAL A 3 -43.57 -13.05 19.81
N ILE A 4 -42.90 -11.92 20.01
CA ILE A 4 -42.14 -11.18 19.01
C ILE A 4 -40.77 -11.86 18.89
N LEU A 5 -40.47 -12.41 17.71
CA LEU A 5 -39.17 -12.95 17.36
C LEU A 5 -38.19 -11.78 17.17
N ILE A 6 -37.26 -11.60 18.10
CA ILE A 6 -36.19 -10.62 17.98
C ILE A 6 -35.19 -11.15 16.96
N LEU A 7 -35.09 -10.50 15.80
CA LEU A 7 -33.98 -10.70 14.86
C LEU A 7 -32.70 -10.19 15.51
N CYS A 8 -31.88 -11.09 16.05
CA CYS A 8 -30.49 -10.79 16.31
C CYS A 8 -29.80 -10.70 14.95
N THR A 9 -29.51 -9.50 14.47
CA THR A 9 -28.60 -9.31 13.34
C THR A 9 -27.19 -9.60 13.86
N PRO A 10 -26.51 -10.70 13.45
CA PRO A 10 -25.13 -10.92 13.86
C PRO A 10 -24.27 -9.82 13.22
N HIS A 11 -23.75 -8.92 14.05
CA HIS A 11 -22.86 -7.84 13.62
C HIS A 11 -21.48 -8.40 13.28
N PHE A 12 -21.31 -8.86 12.04
CA PHE A 12 -20.03 -9.32 11.48
C PHE A 12 -19.23 -8.16 10.89
N SER A 13 -18.95 -7.11 11.68
CA SER A 13 -18.13 -5.97 11.22
C SER A 13 -16.63 -6.13 11.46
N SER A 14 -16.17 -7.21 12.09
CA SER A 14 -14.75 -7.37 12.44
C SER A 14 -13.90 -7.97 11.29
N ALA A 15 -14.47 -8.86 10.48
CA ALA A 15 -13.71 -9.54 9.43
C ALA A 15 -13.24 -8.59 8.32
N SER A 16 -14.05 -7.61 7.95
CA SER A 16 -13.68 -6.59 6.96
C SER A 16 -12.47 -5.77 7.42
N ASN A 17 -12.35 -5.46 8.71
CA ASN A 17 -11.21 -4.72 9.24
C ASN A 17 -9.91 -5.53 9.18
N HIS A 18 -9.95 -6.82 9.51
CA HIS A 18 -8.79 -7.71 9.40
C HIS A 18 -8.33 -7.90 7.95
N LEU A 19 -9.26 -7.98 7.00
CA LEU A 19 -8.95 -8.06 5.57
C LEU A 19 -8.28 -6.77 5.08
N ARG A 20 -8.81 -5.60 5.43
CA ARG A 20 -8.23 -4.29 5.08
C ARG A 20 -6.82 -4.13 5.66
N MET A 21 -6.60 -4.55 6.91
CA MET A 21 -5.26 -4.54 7.51
C MET A 21 -4.28 -5.48 6.78
N LYS A 22 -4.72 -6.69 6.42
CA LYS A 22 -3.88 -7.65 5.68
C LYS A 22 -3.53 -7.14 4.29
N MET A 23 -4.49 -6.55 3.57
CA MET A 23 -4.24 -5.91 2.27
C MET A 23 -3.24 -4.74 2.41
N ASN A 24 -3.45 -3.85 3.37
CA ASN A 24 -2.53 -2.73 3.59
C ASN A 24 -1.10 -3.20 3.89
N ARG A 25 -0.94 -4.25 4.70
CA ARG A 25 0.38 -4.85 4.95
C ARG A 25 1.02 -5.42 3.68
N ALA A 26 0.25 -6.14 2.86
CA ALA A 26 0.75 -6.67 1.60
C ALA A 26 1.18 -5.55 0.64
N ASN A 27 0.40 -4.47 0.57
CA ASN A 27 0.73 -3.28 -0.21
C ASN A 27 2.04 -2.64 0.27
N ILE A 28 2.18 -2.41 1.58
CA ILE A 28 3.41 -1.84 2.17
C ILE A 28 4.62 -2.71 1.85
N GLN A 29 4.52 -4.03 2.06
CA GLN A 29 5.62 -4.95 1.77
C GLN A 29 6.02 -4.96 0.29
N SER A 30 5.03 -4.83 -0.61
CA SER A 30 5.28 -4.74 -2.04
C SER A 30 6.05 -3.46 -2.37
N ILE A 31 5.60 -2.31 -1.84
CA ILE A 31 6.25 -1.01 -2.04
C ILE A 31 7.67 -0.99 -1.45
N GLU A 32 7.85 -1.50 -0.23
CA GLU A 32 9.16 -1.59 0.42
C GLU A 32 10.12 -2.49 -0.36
N GLY A 33 9.64 -3.63 -0.86
CA GLY A 33 10.42 -4.52 -1.73
C GLY A 33 10.85 -3.83 -3.02
N SER A 34 9.92 -3.14 -3.69
CA SER A 34 10.21 -2.35 -4.89
C SER A 34 11.20 -1.21 -4.62
N ALA A 35 11.05 -0.48 -3.50
CA ALA A 35 11.98 0.57 -3.10
C ALA A 35 13.37 0.05 -2.78
N GLN A 36 13.47 -1.15 -2.22
CA GLN A 36 14.74 -1.80 -1.97
C GLN A 36 15.43 -2.24 -3.27
N LEU A 37 14.69 -2.75 -4.25
CA LEU A 37 15.21 -3.03 -5.60
C LEU A 37 15.72 -1.76 -6.27
N TYR A 38 14.90 -0.69 -6.28
CA TYR A 38 15.30 0.60 -6.81
C TYR A 38 16.62 1.11 -6.19
N ARG A 39 16.80 0.94 -4.87
CA ARG A 39 18.07 1.28 -4.20
C ARG A 39 19.24 0.42 -4.67
N ILE A 40 19.05 -0.87 -4.92
CA ILE A 40 20.12 -1.75 -5.41
C ILE A 40 20.58 -1.32 -6.80
N ASP A 41 19.64 -0.96 -7.66
CA ASP A 41 19.92 -0.56 -9.04
C ASP A 41 20.46 0.89 -9.14
N VAL A 42 19.76 1.85 -8.52
CA VAL A 42 20.08 3.29 -8.65
C VAL A 42 21.05 3.77 -7.56
N GLY A 43 21.13 3.07 -6.43
CA GLY A 43 21.95 3.45 -5.28
C GLY A 43 21.30 4.45 -4.32
N THR A 44 20.11 4.98 -4.67
CA THR A 44 19.35 5.94 -3.85
C THR A 44 17.92 5.45 -3.63
N TYR A 45 17.25 5.94 -2.60
CA TYR A 45 15.82 5.67 -2.42
C TYR A 45 14.98 6.57 -3.33
N PRO A 46 13.84 6.07 -3.85
CA PRO A 46 12.90 6.89 -4.59
C PRO A 46 12.23 7.89 -3.66
N LEU A 47 11.91 9.08 -4.18
CA LEU A 47 11.25 10.16 -3.44
C LEU A 47 9.73 9.94 -3.40
N SER A 48 9.17 9.34 -4.45
CA SER A 48 7.75 9.05 -4.57
C SER A 48 7.51 7.58 -4.94
N VAL A 49 6.34 7.04 -4.59
CA VAL A 49 5.94 5.68 -5.02
C VAL A 49 5.80 5.60 -6.53
N THR A 50 5.49 6.72 -7.19
CA THR A 50 5.42 6.83 -8.65
C THR A 50 6.76 6.53 -9.31
N ASP A 51 7.89 6.83 -8.66
CA ASP A 51 9.25 6.53 -9.16
C ASP A 51 9.56 5.02 -9.16
N LEU A 52 8.70 4.19 -8.53
CA LEU A 52 8.78 2.73 -8.60
C LEU A 52 8.08 2.16 -9.83
N ILE A 53 7.12 2.91 -10.39
CA ILE A 53 6.31 2.52 -11.55
C ILE A 53 6.94 3.11 -12.81
N GLU A 54 7.29 4.39 -12.79
CA GLU A 54 7.91 5.09 -13.89
C GLU A 54 9.33 5.51 -13.53
N SER A 55 10.26 5.46 -14.48
CA SER A 55 11.63 5.93 -14.25
C SER A 55 11.63 7.42 -13.93
N PRO A 56 12.23 7.86 -12.81
CA PRO A 56 12.48 9.28 -12.62
C PRO A 56 13.43 9.79 -13.70
N MET A 57 13.18 11.02 -14.19
CA MET A 57 14.06 11.71 -15.12
C MET A 57 15.47 11.82 -14.52
N GLY A 58 16.39 10.96 -14.97
CA GLY A 58 17.79 10.96 -14.55
C GLY A 58 18.33 9.63 -14.03
N SER A 59 17.50 8.59 -13.85
CA SER A 59 17.97 7.29 -13.38
C SER A 59 18.48 6.40 -14.51
N THR A 60 19.73 6.60 -14.93
CA THR A 60 20.43 5.80 -15.96
C THR A 60 20.53 4.30 -15.62
N ARG A 61 20.45 3.94 -14.34
CA ARG A 61 20.55 2.55 -13.85
C ARG A 61 19.20 1.87 -13.58
N TRP A 62 18.08 2.52 -13.86
CA TRP A 62 16.76 1.94 -13.63
C TRP A 62 16.52 0.74 -14.57
N GLN A 63 16.21 -0.44 -14.03
CA GLN A 63 16.06 -1.70 -14.78
C GLN A 63 14.60 -2.03 -15.13
N GLY A 64 13.63 -1.22 -14.71
CA GLY A 64 12.22 -1.36 -15.08
C GLY A 64 11.26 -1.06 -13.93
N PRO A 65 9.95 -1.20 -14.17
CA PRO A 65 8.93 -0.97 -13.15
C PRO A 65 9.06 -2.01 -12.05
N TYR A 66 9.54 -1.59 -10.88
CA TYR A 66 9.63 -2.43 -9.69
C TYR A 66 8.24 -2.65 -9.06
N LEU A 67 7.27 -1.84 -9.43
CA LEU A 67 5.88 -1.93 -8.99
C LEU A 67 4.96 -1.98 -10.22
N LYS A 68 4.10 -3.01 -10.30
CA LYS A 68 3.18 -3.22 -11.45
C LYS A 68 2.05 -2.19 -11.50
N GLU A 69 1.49 -1.87 -10.35
CA GLU A 69 0.33 -0.98 -10.21
C GLU A 69 0.43 -0.26 -8.87
N MET A 70 -0.07 0.97 -8.79
CA MET A 70 -0.13 1.70 -7.53
C MET A 70 -1.20 1.06 -6.64
N PRO A 71 -0.82 0.41 -5.52
CA PRO A 71 -1.79 -0.28 -4.70
C PRO A 71 -2.70 0.74 -4.02
N ILE A 72 -4.00 0.50 -4.09
CA ILE A 72 -5.01 1.37 -3.47
C ILE A 72 -4.99 1.12 -1.96
N ASN A 73 -4.88 2.18 -1.17
CA ASN A 73 -4.95 2.08 0.28
C ASN A 73 -6.40 1.75 0.69
N PRO A 74 -6.65 0.60 1.35
CA PRO A 74 -8.00 0.17 1.68
C PRO A 74 -8.69 1.08 2.70
N PHE A 75 -7.93 1.90 3.46
CA PHE A 75 -8.45 2.82 4.47
C PHE A 75 -8.87 4.18 3.89
N ASN A 76 -8.12 4.67 2.91
CA ASN A 76 -8.36 5.96 2.28
C ASN A 76 -7.82 5.90 0.84
N SER A 77 -8.71 5.85 -0.14
CA SER A 77 -8.34 5.77 -1.56
C SER A 77 -7.72 7.06 -2.11
N GLU A 78 -7.88 8.18 -1.40
CA GLU A 78 -7.36 9.50 -1.81
C GLU A 78 -5.97 9.76 -1.23
N GLN A 79 -5.66 9.21 -0.05
CA GLN A 79 -4.31 9.17 0.51
C GLN A 79 -3.59 7.91 0.05
N GLY A 80 -2.95 8.02 -1.12
CA GLY A 80 -1.97 7.05 -1.59
C GLY A 80 -0.80 6.89 -0.60
N TYR A 81 0.06 5.91 -0.86
CA TYR A 81 1.27 5.71 -0.07
C TYR A 81 2.26 6.85 -0.33
N GLU A 82 2.60 7.64 0.69
CA GLU A 82 3.69 8.61 0.63
C GLU A 82 5.00 7.95 1.09
N LEU A 83 6.04 7.99 0.26
CA LEU A 83 7.39 7.64 0.68
C LEU A 83 8.06 8.87 1.27
N ASN A 84 8.77 8.69 2.39
CA ASN A 84 9.71 9.70 2.85
C ASN A 84 11.04 9.57 2.08
N SER A 85 11.91 10.58 2.20
CA SER A 85 13.26 10.58 1.60
C SER A 85 14.18 9.43 2.07
N SER A 86 13.69 8.56 2.97
CA SER A 86 14.36 7.34 3.43
C SER A 86 13.72 6.05 2.90
N GLY A 87 12.77 6.14 1.94
CA GLY A 87 12.08 4.99 1.35
C GLY A 87 11.09 4.30 2.29
N ARG A 88 10.65 4.95 3.36
CA ARG A 88 9.62 4.43 4.28
C ARG A 88 8.28 5.08 4.04
N VAL A 89 7.21 4.29 4.09
CA VAL A 89 5.84 4.79 4.04
C VAL A 89 5.59 5.70 5.25
N LYS A 90 5.27 6.97 4.99
CA LYS A 90 4.99 7.97 6.01
C LYS A 90 3.58 7.72 6.54
N ASN A 91 3.47 7.06 7.69
CA ASN A 91 2.22 6.95 8.42
C ASN A 91 2.04 8.22 9.26
N SER A 92 1.40 9.24 8.70
CA SER A 92 1.07 10.47 9.44
C SER A 92 -0.21 10.32 10.25
#